data_AF-K1T245-F1
#
_entry.id   AF-K1T245-F1
#
_cell.length_a   1.000
_cell.length_b   1.000
_cell.length_c   1.000
_cell.angle_alpha   90.00
_cell.angle_beta   90.00
_cell.angle_gamma   90.00
#
_symmetry.space_group_name_H-M   'P 1'
#
loop_
_entity.id
_entity.type
_entity.pdbx_description
1 polymer ?
#
loop_
_entity_poly.entity_id
_entity_poly.type
_entity_poly.pdbx_seq_one_letter_code
_entity_poly.pdbx_strand_id
1 'polypeptide(L)'
;MFDFVAQFPHYTCGSNADLPIVGGSILSHSHFQGGRYVFPMQKAHIAVPLRNARYTGVKAGIVNWPVSTVRLVGRSSQEVQNAADDILRTWRDYSDTSVDIIAHTGDTPHNTVTPILHYDENDGYILDLALRNNRTTEQYPDGIFHPHKEYHNIKKENIGLIEVMGLAILPARLKDQSAAIADILTGSAPNTSREAGSPLAVHADWIDGLIKKYGTGLKREKAEAVLRDEIGIVFSHVLENAGVFKQDAAGQAAFLKFMESVGYRKA
;
A
#
# COMPACT_ATOMS: atom_id res chain seq x y z
N MET A 1 18.12 -10.29 1.94
CA MET A 1 17.80 -8.87 2.21
C MET A 1 18.73 -8.28 3.24
N PHE A 2 18.82 -8.85 4.45
CA PHE A 2 19.70 -8.33 5.53
C PHE A 2 21.15 -8.21 5.12
N ASP A 3 21.74 -9.22 4.47
CA ASP A 3 23.13 -9.15 4.01
C ASP A 3 23.39 -8.02 3.01
N PHE A 4 22.41 -7.73 2.15
CA PHE A 4 22.50 -6.62 1.18
C PHE A 4 22.47 -5.28 1.90
N VAL A 5 21.53 -5.08 2.82
CA VAL A 5 21.41 -3.82 3.59
C VAL A 5 22.61 -3.64 4.53
N ALA A 6 23.17 -4.72 5.08
CA ALA A 6 24.39 -4.66 5.86
C ALA A 6 25.59 -4.15 5.04
N GLN A 7 25.71 -4.57 3.77
CA GLN A 7 26.74 -4.07 2.86
C GLN A 7 26.45 -2.65 2.35
N PHE A 8 25.17 -2.31 2.14
CA PHE A 8 24.73 -1.04 1.58
C PHE A 8 23.67 -0.38 2.50
N PRO A 9 24.05 0.14 3.68
CA PRO A 9 23.10 0.60 4.70
C PRO A 9 22.29 1.83 4.28
N HIS A 10 22.72 2.53 3.24
CA HIS A 10 22.03 3.68 2.66
C HIS A 10 21.01 3.29 1.57
N TYR A 11 20.80 1.99 1.32
CA TYR A 11 19.80 1.47 0.40
C TYR A 11 18.69 0.74 1.14
N THR A 12 17.46 0.95 0.68
CA THR A 12 16.32 0.10 1.00
C THR A 12 16.37 -1.15 0.13
N CYS A 13 15.92 -2.28 0.67
CA CYS A 13 15.70 -3.53 -0.04
C CYS A 13 14.35 -4.11 0.36
N GLY A 14 13.52 -4.50 -0.60
CA GLY A 14 12.20 -5.06 -0.36
C GLY A 14 11.81 -6.08 -1.43
N SER A 15 10.70 -6.76 -1.22
CA SER A 15 10.10 -7.69 -2.19
C SER A 15 8.61 -7.43 -2.30
N ASN A 16 8.06 -7.63 -3.49
CA ASN A 16 6.62 -7.78 -3.65
C ASN A 16 6.14 -9.03 -2.89
N ALA A 17 4.84 -9.07 -2.58
CA ALA A 17 4.19 -10.27 -2.06
C ALA A 17 4.21 -11.40 -3.09
N ASP A 18 4.28 -12.64 -2.60
CA ASP A 18 4.41 -13.89 -3.36
C ASP A 18 3.06 -14.51 -3.76
N LEU A 19 1.97 -13.76 -3.63
CA LEU A 19 0.62 -14.16 -4.04
C LEU A 19 0.10 -13.28 -5.19
N PRO A 20 -0.78 -13.82 -6.07
CA PRO A 20 -1.43 -13.01 -7.10
C PRO A 20 -2.28 -11.89 -6.48
N ILE A 21 -2.64 -10.87 -7.27
CA ILE A 21 -3.45 -9.67 -6.89
C ILE A 21 -2.71 -8.70 -5.95
N VAL A 22 -1.87 -9.19 -5.03
CA VAL A 22 -1.18 -8.33 -4.03
C VAL A 22 0.21 -7.86 -4.46
N GLY A 23 0.47 -7.78 -5.76
CA GLY A 23 1.73 -7.24 -6.32
C GLY A 23 2.73 -8.29 -6.82
N GLY A 24 2.43 -9.58 -6.67
CA GLY A 24 3.20 -10.65 -7.31
C GLY A 24 3.00 -10.61 -8.83
N SER A 25 4.02 -10.21 -9.58
CA SER A 25 4.05 -10.24 -11.05
C SER A 25 4.90 -11.39 -11.61
N ILE A 26 5.88 -11.84 -10.83
CA ILE A 26 6.78 -12.96 -11.16
C ILE A 26 6.77 -13.91 -9.96
N LEU A 27 5.98 -14.98 -10.06
CA LEU A 27 5.84 -15.98 -8.99
C LEU A 27 6.84 -17.14 -9.11
N SER A 28 7.63 -17.17 -10.20
CA SER A 28 8.55 -18.27 -10.50
C SER A 28 9.92 -18.16 -9.84
N HIS A 29 10.29 -16.97 -9.33
CA HIS A 29 11.53 -16.76 -8.58
C HIS A 29 11.43 -15.54 -7.66
N SER A 30 12.09 -15.64 -6.50
CA SER A 30 12.23 -14.52 -5.58
C SER A 30 13.09 -13.42 -6.20
N HIS A 31 12.62 -12.18 -6.16
CA HIS A 31 13.33 -11.02 -6.65
C HIS A 31 13.16 -9.86 -5.68
N PHE A 32 14.22 -9.07 -5.52
CA PHE A 32 14.23 -7.92 -4.63
C PHE A 32 14.30 -6.62 -5.43
N GLN A 33 13.66 -5.59 -4.92
CA GLN A 33 13.72 -4.23 -5.45
C GLN A 33 14.33 -3.34 -4.36
N GLY A 34 15.08 -2.33 -4.75
CA GLY A 34 15.78 -1.47 -3.80
C GLY A 34 16.30 -0.19 -4.42
N GLY A 35 16.75 0.72 -3.58
CA GLY A 35 17.24 2.03 -3.99
C GLY A 35 17.53 2.94 -2.80
N ARG A 36 18.12 4.09 -3.09
CA ARG A 36 18.49 5.11 -2.09
C ARG A 36 17.38 6.14 -1.80
N TYR A 37 16.24 6.04 -2.49
CA TYR A 37 15.12 6.95 -2.28
C TYR A 37 14.49 6.71 -0.90
N VAL A 38 14.24 7.78 -0.14
CA VAL A 38 13.56 7.73 1.15
C VAL A 38 12.06 7.92 0.96
N PHE A 39 11.31 6.84 1.07
CA PHE A 39 9.88 6.82 0.82
C PHE A 39 9.05 7.45 1.95
N PRO A 40 7.83 7.97 1.67
CA PRO A 40 6.92 8.48 2.69
C PRO A 40 6.69 7.52 3.87
N MET A 41 6.48 6.22 3.60
CA MET A 41 6.29 5.20 4.63
C MET A 41 7.47 5.07 5.60
N GLN A 42 8.71 5.27 5.14
CA GLN A 42 9.90 5.23 6.01
C GLN A 42 9.89 6.38 7.02
N LYS A 43 9.27 7.51 6.68
CA LYS A 43 9.12 8.69 7.56
C LYS A 43 7.89 8.60 8.46
N ALA A 44 6.99 7.65 8.22
CA ALA A 44 5.80 7.47 9.03
C ALA A 44 6.16 7.03 10.45
N HIS A 45 5.47 7.57 11.44
CA HIS A 45 5.67 7.22 12.84
C HIS A 45 4.91 5.94 13.22
N ILE A 46 5.32 5.32 14.32
CA ILE A 46 4.57 4.24 14.94
C ILE A 46 3.33 4.84 15.64
N ALA A 47 2.13 4.46 15.19
CA ALA A 47 0.87 4.86 15.80
C ALA A 47 0.63 4.12 17.13
N VAL A 48 0.92 2.82 17.15
CA VAL A 48 0.72 1.97 18.32
C VAL A 48 2.02 1.22 18.64
N PRO A 49 2.77 1.66 19.67
CA PRO A 49 3.95 0.95 20.13
C PRO A 49 3.58 -0.41 20.72
N LEU A 50 4.37 -1.42 20.38
CA LEU A 50 4.18 -2.81 20.80
C LEU A 50 5.46 -3.37 21.43
N ARG A 51 5.29 -4.28 22.39
CA ARG A 51 6.38 -5.03 23.02
C ARG A 51 6.10 -6.52 23.01
N ASN A 52 7.16 -7.33 22.93
CA ASN A 52 7.10 -8.78 23.08
C ASN A 52 8.16 -9.21 24.07
N ALA A 53 7.77 -9.96 25.12
CA ALA A 53 8.69 -10.38 26.17
C ALA A 53 9.82 -11.30 25.66
N ARG A 54 9.63 -11.95 24.51
CA ARG A 54 10.64 -12.82 23.88
C ARG A 54 11.70 -12.04 23.11
N TYR A 55 11.40 -10.82 22.67
CA TYR A 55 12.25 -10.01 21.80
C TYR A 55 12.57 -8.66 22.45
N THR A 56 13.29 -8.68 23.57
CA THR A 56 13.59 -7.46 24.35
C THR A 56 14.50 -6.47 23.61
N GLY A 57 15.28 -6.93 22.62
CA GLY A 57 16.12 -6.09 21.77
C GLY A 57 15.43 -5.52 20.53
N VAL A 58 14.14 -5.84 20.31
CA VAL A 58 13.37 -5.40 19.14
C VAL A 58 12.21 -4.53 19.57
N LYS A 59 12.23 -3.25 19.16
CA LYS A 59 11.05 -2.38 19.25
C LYS A 59 10.10 -2.76 18.12
N ALA A 60 8.80 -2.81 18.41
CA ALA A 60 7.78 -3.09 17.40
C ALA A 60 6.66 -2.06 17.45
N GLY A 61 5.89 -1.96 16.38
CA GLY A 61 4.67 -1.16 16.40
C GLY A 61 3.86 -1.21 15.12
N ILE A 62 2.61 -0.80 15.23
CA ILE A 62 1.75 -0.55 14.08
C ILE A 62 2.09 0.83 13.52
N VAL A 63 2.44 0.91 12.24
CA VAL A 63 2.80 2.17 11.58
C VAL A 63 1.53 2.98 11.32
N ASN A 64 1.59 4.31 11.47
CA ASN A 64 0.55 5.22 11.00
C ASN A 64 0.58 5.29 9.46
N TRP A 65 0.02 4.27 8.83
CA TRP A 65 0.06 4.08 7.38
C TRP A 65 -1.21 3.38 6.88
N PRO A 66 -1.76 3.74 5.70
CA PRO A 66 -3.01 3.15 5.21
C PRO A 66 -2.93 1.64 5.00
N VAL A 67 -1.79 1.16 4.46
CA VAL A 67 -1.51 -0.26 4.32
C VAL A 67 -1.07 -0.80 5.68
N SER A 68 -1.80 -1.80 6.19
CA SER A 68 -1.58 -2.39 7.51
C SER A 68 -0.16 -2.93 7.64
N THR A 69 0.67 -2.25 8.43
CA THR A 69 2.11 -2.53 8.51
C THR A 69 2.56 -2.66 9.95
N VAL A 70 3.34 -3.71 10.22
CA VAL A 70 4.12 -3.85 11.45
C VAL A 70 5.56 -3.43 11.19
N ARG A 71 6.07 -2.47 11.96
CA ARG A 71 7.48 -2.08 11.94
C ARG A 71 8.23 -2.77 13.07
N LEU A 72 9.35 -3.38 12.74
CA LEU A 72 10.32 -3.96 13.67
C LEU A 72 11.63 -3.17 13.59
N VAL A 73 12.21 -2.82 14.73
CA VAL A 73 13.44 -2.04 14.82
C VAL A 73 14.39 -2.70 15.82
N GLY A 74 15.60 -3.02 15.38
CA GLY A 74 16.61 -3.62 16.25
C GLY A 74 18.01 -3.66 15.63
N ARG A 75 19.04 -3.68 16.48
CA ARG A 75 20.44 -3.74 16.03
C ARG A 75 20.89 -5.16 15.64
N SER A 76 20.26 -6.19 16.21
CA SER A 76 20.52 -7.59 15.86
C SER A 76 19.67 -8.00 14.68
N SER A 77 20.30 -8.25 13.52
CA SER A 77 19.60 -8.78 12.34
C SER A 77 18.91 -10.10 12.65
N GLN A 78 19.50 -10.96 13.48
CA GLN A 78 18.92 -12.24 13.85
C GLN A 78 17.64 -12.09 14.67
N GLU A 79 17.63 -11.18 15.66
CA GLU A 79 16.41 -10.97 16.47
C GLU A 79 15.29 -10.36 15.65
N VAL A 80 15.59 -9.41 14.74
CA VAL A 80 14.58 -8.81 13.85
C VAL A 80 14.01 -9.88 12.90
N GLN A 81 14.85 -10.75 12.34
CA GLN A 81 14.40 -11.87 11.50
C GLN A 81 13.51 -12.84 12.27
N ASN A 82 13.92 -13.26 13.46
CA ASN A 82 13.12 -14.19 14.28
C ASN A 82 11.75 -13.60 14.64
N ALA A 83 11.70 -12.31 14.98
CA ALA A 83 10.44 -11.61 15.25
C ALA A 83 9.55 -11.51 14.00
N ALA A 84 10.14 -11.23 12.84
CA ALA A 84 9.43 -11.17 11.57
C ALA A 84 8.87 -12.54 11.14
N ASP A 85 9.65 -13.61 11.29
CA ASP A 85 9.23 -14.96 10.95
C ASP A 85 8.06 -15.44 11.82
N ASP A 86 8.05 -15.08 13.11
CA ASP A 86 6.93 -15.36 14.00
C ASP A 86 5.64 -14.62 13.59
N ILE A 87 5.76 -13.36 13.18
CA ILE A 87 4.63 -12.58 12.64
C ILE A 87 4.14 -13.21 11.33
N LEU A 88 5.05 -13.51 10.39
CA LEU A 88 4.69 -14.07 9.08
C LEU A 88 4.03 -15.44 9.21
N ARG A 89 4.59 -16.33 10.02
CA ARG A 89 4.03 -17.68 10.24
C ARG A 89 2.63 -17.58 10.83
N THR A 90 2.44 -16.73 11.84
CA THR A 90 1.11 -16.55 12.45
C THR A 90 0.14 -15.91 11.47
N TRP A 91 0.58 -14.90 10.72
CA TRP A 91 -0.24 -14.21 9.71
C TRP A 91 -0.74 -15.16 8.63
N ARG A 92 0.12 -16.06 8.12
CA ARG A 92 -0.24 -17.03 7.08
C ARG A 92 -1.44 -17.89 7.44
N ASP A 93 -1.64 -18.17 8.73
CA ASP A 93 -2.75 -19.00 9.23
C ASP A 93 -3.86 -18.19 9.92
N TYR A 94 -3.69 -16.88 10.07
CA TYR A 94 -4.63 -16.02 10.80
C TYR A 94 -5.89 -15.69 9.99
N SER A 95 -7.06 -15.96 10.56
CA SER A 95 -8.35 -15.56 10.00
C SER A 95 -9.14 -14.73 11.01
N ASP A 96 -9.76 -13.67 10.54
CA ASP A 96 -10.70 -12.84 11.29
C ASP A 96 -11.82 -12.37 10.37
N THR A 97 -12.92 -13.11 10.36
CA THR A 97 -14.07 -12.84 9.49
C THR A 97 -14.80 -11.54 9.84
N SER A 98 -14.55 -10.95 11.03
CA SER A 98 -15.12 -9.65 11.38
C SER A 98 -14.56 -8.49 10.56
N VAL A 99 -13.41 -8.71 9.89
CA VAL A 99 -12.73 -7.74 9.02
C VAL A 99 -12.35 -8.37 7.67
N ASP A 100 -13.13 -9.36 7.23
CA ASP A 100 -13.00 -10.05 5.92
C ASP A 100 -11.68 -10.80 5.67
N ILE A 101 -10.86 -11.01 6.71
CA ILE A 101 -9.60 -11.74 6.61
C ILE A 101 -9.87 -13.24 6.75
N ILE A 102 -9.55 -13.99 5.70
CA ILE A 102 -9.54 -15.45 5.72
C ILE A 102 -8.17 -15.89 5.17
N ALA A 103 -7.48 -16.74 5.92
CA ALA A 103 -6.15 -17.23 5.58
C ALA A 103 -6.15 -18.20 4.40
N HIS A 104 -7.18 -19.06 4.29
CA HIS A 104 -7.23 -20.13 3.30
C HIS A 104 -8.65 -20.35 2.77
N THR A 105 -8.78 -20.62 1.46
CA THR A 105 -10.00 -21.17 0.84
C THR A 105 -9.66 -22.52 0.23
N GLY A 106 -10.07 -23.61 0.89
CA GLY A 106 -9.54 -24.94 0.58
C GLY A 106 -8.03 -24.96 0.77
N ASP A 107 -7.30 -25.40 -0.26
CA ASP A 107 -5.82 -25.43 -0.26
C ASP A 107 -5.18 -24.12 -0.73
N THR A 108 -5.97 -23.09 -1.07
CA THR A 108 -5.45 -21.81 -1.58
C THR A 108 -5.12 -20.86 -0.42
N PRO A 109 -3.85 -20.50 -0.19
CA PRO A 109 -3.47 -19.51 0.81
C PRO A 109 -3.77 -18.09 0.31
N HIS A 110 -4.12 -17.21 1.24
CA HIS A 110 -4.48 -15.82 0.95
C HIS A 110 -3.60 -14.79 1.65
N ASN A 111 -2.99 -15.13 2.79
CA ASN A 111 -2.19 -14.21 3.58
C ASN A 111 -0.70 -14.26 3.20
N THR A 112 -0.11 -13.10 3.02
CA THR A 112 1.34 -12.93 2.83
C THR A 112 1.79 -11.54 3.26
N VAL A 113 3.07 -11.20 3.08
CA VAL A 113 3.65 -9.90 3.42
C VAL A 113 4.46 -9.32 2.26
N THR A 114 4.56 -8.00 2.24
CA THR A 114 5.56 -7.26 1.47
C THR A 114 6.63 -6.77 2.47
N PRO A 115 7.80 -7.43 2.57
CA PRO A 115 8.86 -7.01 3.48
C PRO A 115 9.66 -5.86 2.86
N ILE A 116 9.92 -4.82 3.66
CA ILE A 116 10.73 -3.65 3.29
C ILE A 116 11.77 -3.42 4.39
N LEU A 117 13.05 -3.57 4.04
CA LEU A 117 14.17 -3.42 4.96
C LEU A 117 15.00 -2.19 4.60
N HIS A 118 15.35 -1.41 5.61
CA HIS A 118 16.38 -0.38 5.53
C HIS A 118 17.18 -0.34 6.84
N TYR A 119 18.26 0.45 6.87
CA TYR A 119 19.12 0.61 8.04
C TYR A 119 19.18 2.07 8.46
N ASP A 120 19.12 2.31 9.76
CA ASP A 120 19.38 3.59 10.39
C ASP A 120 20.59 3.46 11.33
N GLU A 121 21.47 4.46 11.36
CA GLU A 121 22.71 4.41 12.15
C GLU A 121 22.46 4.42 13.67
N ASN A 122 21.36 5.03 14.10
CA ASN A 122 20.99 5.16 15.51
C ASN A 122 20.14 3.97 15.98
N ASP A 123 19.20 3.53 15.17
CA ASP A 123 18.22 2.51 15.55
C ASP A 123 18.57 1.09 15.06
N GLY A 124 19.36 0.95 14.00
CA GLY A 124 19.77 -0.32 13.40
C GLY A 124 18.88 -0.75 12.24
N TYR A 125 18.58 -2.05 12.15
CA TYR A 125 17.71 -2.58 11.09
C TYR A 125 16.25 -2.18 11.35
N ILE A 126 15.61 -1.63 10.32
CA ILE A 126 14.18 -1.29 10.32
C ILE A 126 13.51 -2.13 9.25
N LEU A 127 12.69 -3.09 9.69
CA LEU A 127 11.93 -3.99 8.83
C LEU A 127 10.44 -3.66 8.96
N ASP A 128 9.86 -3.20 7.86
CA ASP A 128 8.42 -3.02 7.70
C ASP A 128 7.82 -4.27 7.04
N LEU A 129 6.82 -4.85 7.69
CA LEU A 129 6.03 -5.97 7.20
C LEU A 129 4.64 -5.45 6.85
N ALA A 130 4.43 -5.08 5.59
CA ALA A 130 3.10 -4.74 5.10
C ALA A 130 2.29 -6.01 4.88
N LEU A 131 1.23 -6.20 5.67
CA LEU A 131 0.35 -7.37 5.63
C LEU A 131 -0.54 -7.31 4.39
N ARG A 132 -0.63 -8.42 3.66
CA ARG A 132 -1.39 -8.53 2.40
C ARG A 132 -2.33 -9.73 2.46
N ASN A 133 -3.49 -9.58 1.82
CA ASN A 133 -4.44 -10.66 1.60
C ASN A 133 -5.02 -10.55 0.18
N ASN A 134 -5.02 -11.64 -0.59
CA ASN A 134 -5.45 -11.63 -2.00
C ASN A 134 -6.87 -12.15 -2.24
N ARG A 135 -7.68 -12.32 -1.19
CA ARG A 135 -9.03 -12.86 -1.29
C ARG A 135 -9.93 -11.95 -2.12
N THR A 136 -10.82 -12.58 -2.88
CA THR A 136 -11.86 -11.94 -3.69
C THR A 136 -13.25 -12.33 -3.17
N THR A 137 -14.26 -11.55 -3.56
CA THR A 137 -15.69 -11.87 -3.38
C THR A 137 -16.45 -11.51 -4.66
N GLU A 138 -17.74 -11.88 -4.75
CA GLU A 138 -18.59 -11.40 -5.86
C GLU A 138 -18.67 -9.87 -5.92
N GLN A 139 -18.68 -9.21 -4.77
CA GLN A 139 -18.65 -7.76 -4.67
C GLN A 139 -17.29 -7.17 -5.08
N TYR A 140 -16.19 -7.85 -4.74
CA TYR A 140 -14.83 -7.43 -5.02
C TYR A 140 -14.07 -8.49 -5.84
N PRO A 141 -14.39 -8.64 -7.14
CA PRO A 141 -13.82 -9.68 -7.99
C PRO A 141 -12.32 -9.47 -8.23
N ASP A 142 -11.86 -8.22 -8.19
CA ASP A 142 -10.44 -7.86 -8.33
C ASP A 142 -9.66 -7.93 -6.99
N GLY A 143 -10.34 -8.22 -5.87
CA GLY A 143 -9.75 -8.34 -4.53
C GLY A 143 -10.40 -7.42 -3.50
N ILE A 144 -10.67 -7.97 -2.31
CA ILE A 144 -11.21 -7.20 -1.17
C ILE A 144 -10.23 -6.11 -0.74
N PHE A 145 -8.93 -6.45 -0.75
CA PHE A 145 -7.83 -5.58 -0.33
C PHE A 145 -6.98 -5.11 -1.51
N HIS A 146 -7.66 -4.64 -2.55
CA HIS A 146 -7.10 -4.16 -3.82
C HIS A 146 -7.83 -2.88 -4.26
N PRO A 147 -7.28 -2.00 -5.12
CA PRO A 147 -8.03 -0.90 -5.71
C PRO A 147 -9.45 -1.29 -6.15
N HIS A 148 -10.47 -0.65 -5.56
CA HIS A 148 -11.87 -0.85 -5.90
C HIS A 148 -12.27 -0.05 -7.15
N LYS A 149 -13.41 -0.44 -7.73
CA LYS A 149 -13.87 -0.04 -9.06
C LYS A 149 -13.98 1.48 -9.23
N GLU A 150 -14.36 2.20 -8.19
CA GLU A 150 -14.49 3.66 -8.17
C GLU A 150 -13.17 4.40 -8.41
N TYR A 151 -12.01 3.75 -8.23
CA TYR A 151 -10.68 4.33 -8.42
C TYR A 151 -9.94 3.78 -9.64
N HIS A 152 -10.54 2.86 -10.39
CA HIS A 152 -9.92 2.21 -11.56
C HIS A 152 -9.62 3.17 -12.71
N ASN A 153 -10.28 4.33 -12.73
CA ASN A 153 -9.98 5.40 -13.69
C ASN A 153 -8.51 5.83 -13.56
N ILE A 154 -7.99 5.93 -12.33
CA ILE A 154 -6.59 6.23 -12.04
C ILE A 154 -5.75 4.96 -11.92
N LYS A 155 -6.13 4.02 -11.06
CA LYS A 155 -5.32 2.83 -10.76
C LYS A 155 -6.20 1.59 -10.64
N LYS A 156 -6.04 0.68 -11.60
CA LYS A 156 -6.70 -0.64 -11.58
C LYS A 156 -5.70 -1.75 -11.26
N GLU A 157 -4.44 -1.55 -11.63
CA GLU A 157 -3.36 -2.51 -11.49
C GLU A 157 -2.98 -2.74 -10.02
N ASN A 158 -2.29 -3.85 -9.76
CA ASN A 158 -1.82 -4.22 -8.43
C ASN A 158 -0.94 -3.14 -7.80
N ILE A 159 -1.01 -3.05 -6.46
CA ILE A 159 -0.17 -2.19 -5.63
C ILE A 159 1.09 -2.96 -5.24
N GLY A 160 2.20 -2.63 -5.89
CA GLY A 160 3.52 -3.20 -5.63
C GLY A 160 4.26 -2.49 -4.51
N LEU A 161 5.49 -2.93 -4.27
CA LEU A 161 6.38 -2.46 -3.21
C LEU A 161 6.50 -0.92 -3.15
N ILE A 162 6.77 -0.29 -4.29
CA ILE A 162 6.99 1.16 -4.39
C ILE A 162 5.73 1.95 -4.01
N GLU A 163 4.58 1.44 -4.43
CA GLU A 163 3.27 2.04 -4.16
C GLU A 163 2.85 1.85 -2.70
N VAL A 164 3.09 0.66 -2.13
CA VAL A 164 2.92 0.39 -0.69
C VAL A 164 3.69 1.41 0.14
N MET A 165 4.92 1.77 -0.29
CA MET A 165 5.74 2.75 0.41
C MET A 165 5.32 4.22 0.19
N GLY A 166 4.32 4.48 -0.65
CA GLY A 166 3.71 5.79 -0.85
C GLY A 166 4.15 6.56 -2.09
N LEU A 167 4.79 5.89 -3.07
CA LEU A 167 5.08 6.50 -4.37
C LEU A 167 4.21 5.88 -5.47
N ALA A 168 3.29 6.65 -6.02
CA ALA A 168 2.38 6.19 -7.06
C ALA A 168 3.12 5.94 -8.39
N ILE A 169 3.01 4.71 -8.92
CA ILE A 169 3.42 4.37 -10.27
C ILE A 169 2.18 4.32 -11.16
N LEU A 170 2.02 5.38 -11.95
CA LEU A 170 0.83 5.63 -12.75
C LEU A 170 0.96 5.00 -14.15
N PRO A 171 -0.13 4.46 -14.72
CA PRO A 171 -0.14 3.97 -16.10
C PRO A 171 0.25 5.07 -17.10
N ALA A 172 1.01 4.72 -18.15
CA ALA A 172 1.47 5.68 -19.16
C ALA A 172 0.32 6.45 -19.82
N ARG A 173 -0.85 5.82 -19.99
CA ARG A 173 -2.09 6.45 -20.50
C ARG A 173 -2.51 7.68 -19.71
N LEU A 174 -2.24 7.73 -18.39
CA LEU A 174 -2.68 8.84 -17.55
C LEU A 174 -1.96 10.14 -17.89
N LYS A 175 -0.77 10.08 -18.51
CA LYS A 175 -0.06 11.29 -18.93
C LYS A 175 -0.90 12.09 -19.93
N ASP A 176 -1.30 11.45 -21.02
CA ASP A 176 -2.05 12.12 -22.09
C ASP A 176 -3.50 12.40 -21.66
N GLN A 177 -4.11 11.48 -20.91
CA GLN A 177 -5.45 11.69 -20.34
C GLN A 177 -5.47 12.87 -19.36
N SER A 178 -4.46 13.04 -18.50
CA SER A 178 -4.40 14.18 -17.57
C SER A 178 -4.22 15.50 -18.32
N ALA A 179 -3.42 15.53 -19.39
CA ALA A 179 -3.27 16.72 -20.22
C ALA A 179 -4.61 17.14 -20.86
N ALA A 180 -5.36 16.19 -21.41
CA ALA A 180 -6.68 16.44 -21.99
C ALA A 180 -7.71 16.90 -20.94
N ILE A 181 -7.68 16.33 -19.73
CA ILE A 181 -8.54 16.80 -18.63
C ILE A 181 -8.14 18.22 -18.21
N ALA A 182 -6.84 18.55 -18.22
CA ALA A 182 -6.40 19.92 -17.96
C ALA A 182 -6.96 20.89 -19.00
N ASP A 183 -6.99 20.53 -20.30
CA ASP A 183 -7.61 21.34 -21.36
C ASP A 183 -9.08 21.63 -21.08
N ILE A 184 -9.82 20.64 -20.55
CA ILE A 184 -11.23 20.80 -20.15
C ILE A 184 -11.34 21.78 -18.97
N LEU A 185 -10.50 21.63 -17.95
CA LEU A 185 -10.52 22.48 -16.76
C LEU A 185 -10.04 23.92 -17.03
N THR A 186 -9.30 24.16 -18.11
CA THR A 186 -8.97 25.51 -18.59
C THR A 186 -10.01 26.08 -19.56
N GLY A 187 -11.00 25.29 -19.98
CA GLY A 187 -11.99 25.67 -20.99
C GLY A 187 -11.40 25.75 -22.41
N SER A 188 -10.20 25.21 -22.61
CA SER A 188 -9.51 25.18 -23.91
C SER A 188 -10.03 24.07 -24.82
N ALA A 189 -10.69 23.06 -24.25
CA ALA A 189 -11.39 22.00 -24.97
C ALA A 189 -12.75 21.70 -24.30
N PRO A 190 -13.76 21.24 -25.07
CA PRO A 190 -15.01 20.77 -24.50
C PRO A 190 -14.83 19.44 -23.74
N ASN A 191 -15.72 19.16 -22.78
CA ASN A 191 -15.77 17.86 -22.11
C ASN A 191 -16.36 16.79 -23.05
N THR A 192 -15.50 16.00 -23.68
CA THR A 192 -15.89 14.89 -24.58
C THR A 192 -15.97 13.54 -23.86
N SER A 193 -15.85 13.49 -22.53
CA SER A 193 -15.75 12.22 -21.79
C SER A 193 -17.00 11.34 -21.91
N ARG A 194 -18.16 11.91 -22.21
CA ARG A 194 -19.42 11.17 -22.40
C ARG A 194 -19.73 10.84 -23.86
N GLU A 195 -18.85 11.22 -24.79
CA GLU A 195 -18.98 10.88 -26.21
C GLU A 195 -18.56 9.43 -26.46
N ALA A 196 -19.24 8.78 -27.41
CA ALA A 196 -18.95 7.40 -27.77
C ALA A 196 -17.50 7.25 -28.28
N GLY A 197 -16.75 6.32 -27.69
CA GLY A 197 -15.35 6.06 -28.06
C GLY A 197 -14.33 7.04 -27.45
N SER A 198 -14.75 7.96 -26.59
CA SER A 198 -13.84 8.91 -25.95
C SER A 198 -12.76 8.20 -25.10
N PRO A 199 -11.47 8.55 -25.26
CA PRO A 199 -10.40 8.01 -24.40
C PRO A 199 -10.52 8.50 -22.95
N LEU A 200 -11.38 9.49 -22.69
CA LEU A 200 -11.70 10.02 -21.37
C LEU A 200 -12.94 9.38 -20.74
N ALA A 201 -13.59 8.41 -21.41
CA ALA A 201 -14.82 7.80 -20.92
C ALA A 201 -14.68 7.17 -19.53
N VAL A 202 -13.53 6.56 -19.23
CA VAL A 202 -13.25 5.99 -17.90
C VAL A 202 -13.18 7.04 -16.79
N HIS A 203 -13.01 8.32 -17.15
CA HIS A 203 -12.87 9.44 -16.23
C HIS A 203 -14.13 10.30 -16.14
N ALA A 204 -15.21 9.98 -16.87
CA ALA A 204 -16.35 10.89 -17.05
C ALA A 204 -16.93 11.42 -15.73
N ASP A 205 -17.22 10.53 -14.78
CA ASP A 205 -17.79 10.94 -13.48
C ASP A 205 -16.78 11.73 -12.64
N TRP A 206 -15.49 11.42 -12.74
CA TRP A 206 -14.42 12.17 -12.08
C TRP A 206 -14.27 13.57 -12.68
N ILE A 207 -14.28 13.70 -14.01
CA ILE A 207 -14.22 14.98 -14.73
C ILE A 207 -15.42 15.87 -14.34
N ASP A 208 -16.63 15.30 -14.29
CA ASP A 208 -17.82 16.05 -13.86
C ASP A 208 -17.67 16.56 -12.41
N GLY A 209 -17.11 15.74 -11.52
CA GLY A 209 -16.76 16.14 -10.16
C GLY A 209 -15.73 17.27 -10.11
N LEU A 210 -14.67 17.20 -10.92
CA LEU A 210 -13.64 18.23 -11.03
C LEU A 210 -14.21 19.55 -11.57
N ILE A 211 -15.02 19.50 -12.61
CA ILE A 211 -15.69 20.68 -13.18
C ILE A 211 -16.61 21.31 -12.15
N LYS A 212 -17.39 20.51 -11.41
CA LYS A 212 -18.26 21.02 -10.34
C LYS A 212 -17.47 21.70 -9.23
N LYS A 213 -16.29 21.16 -8.88
CA LYS A 213 -15.46 21.65 -7.77
C LYS A 213 -14.62 22.87 -8.14
N TYR A 214 -14.11 22.93 -9.37
CA TYR A 214 -13.09 23.91 -9.78
C TYR A 214 -13.51 24.80 -10.97
N GLY A 215 -14.58 24.45 -11.67
CA GLY A 215 -14.99 25.08 -12.92
C GLY A 215 -14.08 24.74 -14.11
N THR A 216 -14.30 25.44 -15.22
CA THR A 216 -13.55 25.28 -16.48
C THR A 216 -12.79 26.55 -16.87
N GLY A 217 -12.41 27.37 -15.88
CA GLY A 217 -11.74 28.66 -16.09
C GLY A 217 -10.35 28.73 -15.47
N LEU A 218 -9.74 27.59 -15.15
CA LEU A 218 -8.42 27.56 -14.52
C LEU A 218 -7.33 27.99 -15.51
N LYS A 219 -6.24 28.56 -14.99
CA LYS A 219 -4.98 28.63 -15.73
C LYS A 219 -4.36 27.23 -15.85
N ARG A 220 -3.58 26.99 -16.90
CA ARG A 220 -2.97 25.67 -17.19
C ARG A 220 -2.21 25.11 -16.00
N GLU A 221 -1.32 25.91 -15.42
CA GLU A 221 -0.47 25.50 -14.30
C GLU A 221 -1.31 25.12 -13.07
N LYS A 222 -2.43 25.82 -12.88
CA LYS A 222 -3.36 25.54 -11.79
C LYS A 222 -4.18 24.27 -12.05
N ALA A 223 -4.63 24.04 -13.28
CA ALA A 223 -5.33 22.82 -13.68
C ALA A 223 -4.45 21.59 -13.49
N GLU A 224 -3.18 21.64 -13.93
CA GLU A 224 -2.21 20.57 -13.74
C GLU A 224 -1.90 20.32 -12.26
N ALA A 225 -1.78 21.37 -11.45
CA ALA A 225 -1.58 21.24 -10.02
C ALA A 225 -2.79 20.57 -9.34
N VAL A 226 -4.01 21.01 -9.66
CA VAL A 226 -5.25 20.41 -9.15
C VAL A 226 -5.33 18.94 -9.55
N LEU A 227 -5.04 18.59 -10.80
CA LEU A 227 -5.07 17.20 -11.25
C LEU A 227 -4.06 16.33 -10.51
N ARG A 228 -2.85 16.82 -10.29
CA ARG A 228 -1.84 16.10 -9.50
C ARG A 228 -2.33 15.86 -8.07
N ASP A 229 -2.91 16.87 -7.43
CA ASP A 229 -3.41 16.76 -6.06
C ASP A 229 -4.60 15.77 -5.98
N GLU A 230 -5.53 15.84 -6.93
CA GLU A 230 -6.70 14.94 -7.01
C GLU A 230 -6.32 13.50 -7.35
N ILE A 231 -5.33 13.29 -8.23
CA ILE A 231 -4.74 11.95 -8.46
C ILE A 231 -4.11 11.42 -7.17
N GLY A 232 -3.44 12.28 -6.40
CA GLY A 232 -2.88 11.92 -5.09
C GLY A 232 -3.95 11.49 -4.09
N ILE A 233 -5.09 12.18 -4.04
CA ILE A 233 -6.25 11.82 -3.20
C ILE A 233 -6.84 10.47 -3.64
N VAL A 234 -7.05 10.26 -4.94
CA VAL A 234 -7.52 8.96 -5.43
C VAL A 234 -6.53 7.85 -5.04
N PHE A 235 -5.24 8.10 -5.17
CA PHE A 235 -4.21 7.12 -4.81
C PHE A 235 -4.15 6.83 -3.30
N SER A 236 -4.43 7.81 -2.43
CA SER A 236 -4.52 7.53 -0.99
C SER A 236 -5.65 6.56 -0.67
N HIS A 237 -6.81 6.72 -1.31
CA HIS A 237 -7.92 5.77 -1.17
C HIS A 237 -7.59 4.37 -1.73
N VAL A 238 -6.80 4.31 -2.79
CA VAL A 238 -6.28 3.03 -3.29
C VAL A 238 -5.39 2.32 -2.26
N LEU A 239 -4.57 3.05 -1.51
CA LEU A 239 -3.78 2.48 -0.41
C LEU A 239 -4.67 2.06 0.79
N GLU A 240 -5.71 2.83 1.10
CA GLU A 240 -6.70 2.47 2.13
C GLU A 240 -7.47 1.19 1.78
N ASN A 241 -7.79 1.01 0.50
CA ASN A 241 -8.36 -0.24 0.00
C ASN A 241 -7.40 -1.41 0.20
N ALA A 242 -6.11 -1.21 -0.04
CA ALA A 242 -5.08 -2.25 0.12
C ALA A 242 -4.78 -2.65 1.58
N GLY A 243 -5.17 -1.84 2.57
CA GLY A 243 -5.02 -2.18 3.99
C GLY A 243 -5.96 -3.32 4.40
N VAL A 244 -5.42 -4.41 4.95
CA VAL A 244 -6.19 -5.57 5.43
C VAL A 244 -6.94 -5.29 6.73
N PHE A 245 -6.34 -4.49 7.60
CA PHE A 245 -6.97 -3.87 8.76
C PHE A 245 -7.25 -2.40 8.44
N LYS A 246 -8.53 -2.05 8.31
CA LYS A 246 -8.95 -0.69 7.95
C LYS A 246 -8.58 0.34 9.01
N GLN A 247 -8.47 1.60 8.60
CA GLN A 247 -8.13 2.73 9.48
C GLN A 247 -9.33 3.24 10.31
N ASP A 248 -10.31 2.38 10.53
CA ASP A 248 -11.45 2.61 11.43
C ASP A 248 -11.26 1.87 12.77
N ALA A 249 -12.18 2.11 13.71
CA ALA A 249 -12.09 1.52 15.04
C ALA A 249 -12.09 -0.03 15.04
N ALA A 250 -12.85 -0.65 14.13
CA ALA A 250 -12.93 -2.12 14.04
C ALA A 250 -11.64 -2.71 13.49
N GLY A 251 -11.10 -2.13 12.42
CA GLY A 251 -9.83 -2.52 11.83
C GLY A 251 -8.66 -2.34 12.80
N GLN A 252 -8.57 -1.23 13.52
CA GLN A 252 -7.51 -1.02 14.51
C GLN A 252 -7.59 -2.00 15.69
N ALA A 253 -8.80 -2.31 16.16
CA ALA A 253 -9.00 -3.32 17.21
C ALA A 253 -8.62 -4.73 16.72
N ALA A 254 -9.00 -5.09 15.49
CA ALA A 254 -8.63 -6.36 14.88
C ALA A 254 -7.12 -6.49 14.63
N PHE A 255 -6.43 -5.39 14.26
CA PHE A 255 -4.98 -5.40 14.09
C PHE A 255 -4.27 -5.66 15.43
N LEU A 256 -4.73 -5.01 16.50
CA LEU A 256 -4.21 -5.28 17.84
C LEU A 256 -4.43 -6.73 18.26
N LYS A 257 -5.64 -7.27 18.06
CA LYS A 257 -5.96 -8.67 18.33
C LYS A 257 -5.05 -9.63 17.56
N PHE A 258 -4.76 -9.35 16.29
CA PHE A 258 -3.77 -10.12 15.53
C PHE A 258 -2.39 -10.06 16.20
N MET A 259 -1.89 -8.87 16.54
CA MET A 259 -0.58 -8.72 17.17
C MET A 259 -0.50 -9.42 18.54
N GLU A 260 -1.60 -9.43 19.30
CA GLU A 260 -1.72 -10.18 20.55
C GLU A 260 -1.61 -11.69 20.34
N SER A 261 -2.15 -12.22 19.24
CA SER A 261 -1.99 -13.64 18.87
C SER A 261 -0.53 -14.04 18.58
N VAL A 262 0.32 -13.08 18.18
CA VAL A 262 1.77 -13.26 17.99
C VAL A 262 2.57 -13.04 19.30
N GLY A 263 1.88 -12.72 20.39
CA GLY A 263 2.48 -12.48 21.72
C GLY A 263 2.97 -11.05 21.93
N TYR A 264 2.59 -10.10 21.07
CA TYR A 264 2.82 -8.67 21.31
C TYR A 264 1.73 -8.09 22.20
N ARG A 265 2.05 -7.02 22.92
CA ARG A 265 1.08 -6.21 23.66
C ARG A 265 1.40 -4.74 23.46
N LYS A 266 0.40 -3.88 23.60
CA LYS A 266 0.61 -2.43 23.63
C LYS A 266 1.63 -2.07 24.73
N ALA A 267 2.64 -1.28 24.36
CA ALA A 267 3.69 -0.84 25.28
C ALA A 267 3.16 0.23 26.25
#